data_AF-A0A7X7VHL6-F1
#
_entry.id   AF-A0A7X7VHL6-F1
#
_cell.length_a   1.000
_cell.length_b   1.000
_cell.length_c   1.000
_cell.angle_alpha   90.00
_cell.angle_beta   90.00
_cell.angle_gamma   90.00
#
_symmetry.space_group_name_H-M   'P 1'
#
loop_
_entity.id
_entity.type
_entity.pdbx_description
1 polymer ?
#
loop_
_entity_poly.entity_id
_entity_poly.type
_entity_poly.pdbx_seq_one_letter_code
_entity_poly.pdbx_strand_id
1 'polypeptide(L)'
;MNNFTRISGAKLEKVDLIYPDEVVGIYLNRKFVKMETDAIHLTRLDKNKNQFFLISDKDFDFEYNGEFFNSKKITIEAQTPTIANFMYSWAYGLYYNGFRKSSLDVLAAIGDKALIDSHLASFTFDESAEHQKKLETAALSTSGRLLDGKAKPNYLPAKDAFCVMDLMHLLATNMAYYMPFHKLADDYERIGKKTEESVSYFKYADEPVITPFSDFVYNKDKANLSLRNKINGVVKLTPSAADRVNLPHEIESHIYRNHTFIKDGRVNIKHAMVLMPEHLFKTIQVKKKICELAKVDKAFVTSFGKERGMKYVLVRVNFNKLPVINALYNESVTADILFNLVSDMQMFEYKQKYINYYLDKFNDNATAAQKKVGIFEGKTADQIQVLTDHGLEKSGSYKGVDKTTTPAADCDFYMARSFEFSFKGMKAIPKVEDAITIPAGKKPTPVIQMMNETHESFVKQAKDEGIDLGKAVVATRDFLNAQLRNVKATLFKLRGALCAAKMAKIITGDSFEGFKVDGTDFTYERDGKVLIMSMDREKVYF
;
A
#
# COMPACT_ATOMS: atom_id res chain seq x y z
N MET A 1 7.09 48.54 -13.51
CA MET A 1 7.60 48.79 -12.14
C MET A 1 7.98 47.44 -11.55
N ASN A 2 9.27 47.10 -11.57
CA ASN A 2 9.76 45.89 -10.92
C ASN A 2 10.17 46.26 -9.49
N ASN A 3 9.35 45.86 -8.53
CA ASN A 3 9.61 46.04 -7.10
C ASN A 3 10.68 45.02 -6.65
N PHE A 4 11.96 45.32 -6.87
CA PHE A 4 13.04 44.63 -6.17
C PHE A 4 13.44 45.44 -4.95
N THR A 5 13.25 44.86 -3.76
CA THR A 5 13.82 45.40 -2.53
C THR A 5 15.28 44.98 -2.48
N ARG A 6 16.19 45.96 -2.55
CA ARG A 6 17.63 45.75 -2.37
C ARG A 6 17.85 45.13 -0.98
N ILE A 7 18.26 43.86 -0.91
CA ILE A 7 18.67 43.21 0.34
C ILE A 7 19.99 43.87 0.77
N SER A 8 19.89 45.02 1.44
CA SER A 8 21.02 45.86 1.81
C SER A 8 21.87 45.19 2.91
N GLY A 9 23.19 45.18 2.70
CA GLY A 9 24.17 44.83 3.74
C GLY A 9 25.05 43.61 3.48
N ALA A 10 25.19 43.09 2.26
CA ALA A 10 26.22 42.07 1.98
C ALA A 10 27.60 42.74 1.77
N LYS A 11 28.68 42.17 2.30
CA LYS A 11 30.06 42.61 2.01
C LYS A 11 30.55 41.94 0.72
N LEU A 12 31.30 42.70 -0.09
CA LEU A 12 32.02 42.18 -1.25
C LEU A 12 33.24 41.43 -0.72
N GLU A 13 33.07 40.12 -0.56
CA GLU A 13 34.08 39.20 -0.06
C GLU A 13 33.86 37.89 -0.80
N LYS A 14 34.91 37.42 -1.48
CA LYS A 14 34.86 36.20 -2.29
C LYS A 14 35.20 35.01 -1.40
N VAL A 15 34.36 33.99 -1.45
CA VAL A 15 34.63 32.67 -0.87
C VAL A 15 34.54 31.66 -2.00
N ASP A 16 35.66 31.02 -2.28
CA ASP A 16 35.74 29.81 -3.08
C ASP A 16 36.13 28.68 -2.15
N LEU A 17 35.21 27.73 -1.94
CA LEU A 17 35.43 26.54 -1.15
C LEU A 17 35.22 25.33 -2.07
N ILE A 18 36.28 24.59 -2.36
CA ILE A 18 36.28 23.45 -3.29
C ILE A 18 36.61 22.19 -2.49
N TYR A 19 35.85 21.13 -2.70
CA TYR A 19 35.97 19.87 -1.97
C TYR A 19 35.55 18.70 -2.87
N PRO A 20 35.93 17.46 -2.54
CA PRO A 20 35.55 16.29 -3.34
C PRO A 20 34.03 16.12 -3.48
N ASP A 21 33.58 15.48 -4.56
CA ASP A 21 32.16 15.24 -4.85
C ASP A 21 31.42 14.49 -3.74
N GLU A 22 32.13 13.60 -3.01
CA GLU A 22 31.60 12.86 -1.87
C GLU A 22 31.40 13.71 -0.61
N VAL A 23 31.98 14.92 -0.56
CA VAL A 23 31.82 15.86 0.53
C VAL A 23 30.64 16.76 0.24
N VAL A 24 29.80 16.96 1.24
CA VAL A 24 28.70 17.92 1.13
C VAL A 24 29.06 19.21 1.86
N GLY A 25 28.88 20.33 1.20
CA GLY A 25 28.98 21.65 1.80
C GLY A 25 27.62 22.22 2.19
N ILE A 26 27.52 22.77 3.39
CA ILE A 26 26.41 23.63 3.80
C ILE A 26 26.93 25.03 4.05
N TYR A 27 26.30 26.00 3.41
CA TYR A 27 26.41 27.41 3.76
C TYR A 27 25.15 27.88 4.50
N LEU A 28 25.34 28.44 5.68
CA LEU A 28 24.29 29.01 6.53
C LEU A 28 24.59 30.48 6.82
N ASN A 29 23.58 31.34 6.61
CA ASN A 29 23.55 32.68 7.17
C ASN A 29 22.18 32.96 7.82
N ARG A 30 21.92 34.20 8.24
CA ARG A 30 20.66 34.57 8.91
C ARG A 30 19.42 34.55 8.00
N LYS A 31 19.59 34.48 6.69
CA LYS A 31 18.52 34.66 5.69
C LYS A 31 18.24 33.41 4.89
N PHE A 32 19.21 32.54 4.70
CA PHE A 32 19.03 31.30 3.97
C PHE A 32 20.08 30.25 4.33
N VAL A 33 19.77 29.02 3.93
CA VAL A 33 20.65 27.86 3.94
C VAL A 33 20.84 27.39 2.50
N LYS A 34 22.06 27.00 2.14
CA LYS A 34 22.39 26.42 0.84
C LYS A 34 23.20 25.15 1.06
N MET A 35 22.84 24.07 0.38
CA MET A 35 23.56 22.80 0.39
C MET A 35 24.04 22.52 -1.04
N GLU A 36 25.31 22.20 -1.21
CA GLU A 36 25.97 21.96 -2.50
C GLU A 36 26.97 20.80 -2.37
N THR A 37 27.10 20.01 -3.43
CA THR A 37 28.23 19.08 -3.61
C THR A 37 29.32 19.76 -4.44
N ASP A 38 30.56 19.26 -4.42
CA ASP A 38 31.72 19.77 -5.18
C ASP A 38 32.25 21.14 -4.67
N ALA A 39 31.46 22.22 -4.78
CA ALA A 39 31.97 23.54 -4.41
C ALA A 39 30.91 24.55 -3.92
N ILE A 40 31.37 25.50 -3.10
CA ILE A 40 30.63 26.71 -2.73
C ILE A 40 31.40 27.92 -3.25
N HIS A 41 30.83 28.56 -4.27
CA HIS A 41 31.30 29.84 -4.80
C HIS A 41 30.37 30.97 -4.38
N LEU A 42 30.88 31.91 -3.60
CA LEU A 42 30.17 33.11 -3.17
C LEU A 42 30.97 34.35 -3.54
N THR A 43 30.31 35.30 -4.20
CA THR A 43 30.88 36.63 -4.49
C THR A 43 30.52 37.67 -3.43
N ARG A 44 29.63 37.31 -2.50
CA ARG A 44 29.10 38.18 -1.44
C ARG A 44 28.77 37.36 -0.19
N LEU A 45 29.11 37.90 0.97
CA LEU A 45 28.78 37.34 2.28
C LEU A 45 27.79 38.23 3.05
N ASP A 46 27.00 37.66 3.94
CA ASP A 46 26.18 38.45 4.86
C ASP A 46 27.10 39.20 5.85
N LYS A 47 26.82 40.48 6.12
CA LYS A 47 27.66 41.28 7.03
C LYS A 47 27.72 40.76 8.46
N ASN A 48 26.76 39.94 8.89
CA ASN A 48 26.63 39.57 10.29
C ASN A 48 27.33 38.25 10.61
N LYS A 49 26.84 37.14 10.06
CA LYS A 49 27.33 35.80 10.38
C LYS A 49 27.15 34.88 9.19
N ASN A 50 28.25 34.25 8.81
CA ASN A 50 28.34 33.24 7.77
C ASN A 50 28.95 31.99 8.41
N GLN A 51 28.38 30.83 8.15
CA GLN A 51 28.90 29.55 8.64
C GLN A 51 28.98 28.59 7.45
N PHE A 52 30.10 27.89 7.35
CA PHE A 52 30.35 26.86 6.36
C PHE A 52 30.57 25.55 7.11
N PHE A 53 29.95 24.49 6.61
CA PHE A 53 30.10 23.13 7.14
C PHE A 53 30.46 22.22 5.97
N LEU A 54 31.49 21.39 6.13
CA LEU A 54 31.86 20.34 5.19
C LEU A 54 31.65 19.00 5.88
N ILE A 55 30.93 18.08 5.24
CA ILE A 55 30.50 16.81 5.85
C ILE A 55 30.98 15.64 5.00
N SER A 56 31.65 14.69 5.65
CA SER A 56 32.11 13.44 5.07
C SER A 56 32.16 12.34 6.13
N ASP A 57 32.10 11.09 5.70
CA ASP A 57 32.35 9.90 6.51
C ASP A 57 33.85 9.55 6.61
N LYS A 58 34.69 10.23 5.82
CA LYS A 58 36.13 9.99 5.70
C LYS A 58 36.90 11.30 5.83
N ASP A 59 38.22 11.16 6.04
CA ASP A 59 39.13 12.30 5.91
C ASP A 59 39.19 12.76 4.44
N PHE A 60 39.27 14.08 4.21
CA PHE A 60 39.32 14.68 2.89
C PHE A 60 40.21 15.93 2.85
N ASP A 61 40.71 16.24 1.67
CA ASP A 61 41.36 17.51 1.36
C ASP A 61 40.33 18.50 0.82
N PHE A 62 40.49 19.78 1.10
CA PHE A 62 39.66 20.84 0.54
C PHE A 62 40.46 22.12 0.33
N GLU A 63 40.02 22.94 -0.61
CA GLU A 63 40.61 24.24 -0.91
C GLU A 63 39.69 25.34 -0.38
N TYR A 64 40.27 26.34 0.29
CA TYR A 64 39.59 27.58 0.67
C TYR A 64 40.39 28.77 0.17
N ASN A 65 39.83 29.50 -0.80
CA ASN A 65 40.43 30.70 -1.41
C ASN A 65 41.88 30.48 -1.91
N GLY A 66 42.19 29.31 -2.50
CA GLY A 66 43.52 28.97 -3.00
C GLY A 66 44.45 28.29 -1.98
N GLU A 67 44.05 28.20 -0.71
CA GLU A 67 44.81 27.50 0.32
C GLU A 67 44.26 26.08 0.54
N PHE A 68 45.15 25.10 0.63
CA PHE A 68 44.80 23.69 0.79
C PHE A 68 44.81 23.25 2.25
N PHE A 69 43.72 22.59 2.65
CA PHE A 69 43.49 22.07 3.99
C PHE A 69 43.19 20.58 3.94
N ASN A 70 43.44 19.90 5.06
CA ASN A 70 43.10 18.49 5.24
C ASN A 70 42.26 18.35 6.52
N SER A 71 41.10 17.70 6.41
CA SER A 71 40.13 17.58 7.50
C SER A 71 40.71 16.90 8.74
N LYS A 72 41.63 15.95 8.57
CA LYS A 72 42.29 15.22 9.67
C LYS A 72 43.11 16.13 10.59
N LYS A 73 43.57 17.27 10.08
CA LYS A 73 44.35 18.25 10.84
C LYS A 73 43.46 19.19 11.67
N ILE A 74 42.14 19.15 11.49
CA ILE A 74 41.18 19.95 12.25
C ILE A 74 40.87 19.21 13.55
N THR A 75 41.48 19.65 14.65
CA THR A 75 41.35 19.02 15.98
C THR A 75 40.41 19.76 16.92
N ILE A 76 39.92 20.94 16.52
CA ILE A 76 39.06 21.77 17.35
C ILE A 76 37.62 21.27 17.23
N GLU A 77 37.03 20.86 18.35
CA GLU A 77 35.63 20.47 18.40
C GLU A 77 34.70 21.67 18.27
N ALA A 78 33.62 21.50 17.51
CA ALA A 78 32.59 22.52 17.36
C ALA A 78 31.75 22.64 18.64
N GLN A 79 31.44 23.87 19.04
CA GLN A 79 30.55 24.12 20.19
C GLN A 79 29.14 23.58 19.94
N THR A 80 28.46 23.12 20.99
CA THR A 80 27.11 22.55 20.92
C THR A 80 26.09 23.43 20.16
N PRO A 81 26.03 24.76 20.33
CA PRO A 81 25.11 25.61 19.55
C PRO A 81 25.42 25.62 18.05
N THR A 82 26.69 25.51 17.67
CA THR A 82 27.12 25.41 16.28
C THR A 82 26.72 24.07 15.68
N ILE A 83 26.90 22.97 16.42
CA ILE A 83 26.43 21.64 16.02
C ILE A 83 24.91 21.63 15.86
N ALA A 84 24.16 22.25 16.78
CA ALA A 84 22.71 22.35 16.66
C ALA A 84 22.30 23.12 15.38
N ASN A 85 22.88 24.30 15.13
CA ASN A 85 22.61 25.07 13.92
C ASN A 85 22.92 24.28 12.64
N PHE A 86 24.04 23.56 12.65
CA PHE A 86 24.42 22.66 11.58
C PHE A 86 23.35 21.59 11.35
N MET A 87 22.95 20.84 12.38
CA MET A 87 22.01 19.74 12.27
C MET A 87 20.64 20.18 11.70
N TYR A 88 20.10 21.31 12.14
CA TYR A 88 18.84 21.84 11.57
C TYR A 88 19.02 22.32 10.12
N SER A 89 20.15 22.95 9.80
CA SER A 89 20.46 23.39 8.43
C SER A 89 20.65 22.21 7.48
N TRP A 90 21.28 21.14 7.97
CA TRP A 90 21.47 19.90 7.25
C TRP A 90 20.14 19.18 7.02
N ALA A 91 19.29 19.07 8.05
CA ALA A 91 17.94 18.51 7.89
C ALA A 91 17.12 19.29 6.85
N TYR A 92 17.18 20.63 6.88
CA TYR A 92 16.53 21.47 5.87
C TYR A 92 17.11 21.26 4.47
N GLY A 93 18.44 21.30 4.31
CA GLY A 93 19.12 21.12 3.03
C GLY A 93 18.83 19.76 2.41
N LEU A 94 18.87 18.69 3.21
CA LEU A 94 18.48 17.34 2.78
C LEU A 94 17.03 17.30 2.30
N TYR A 95 16.10 17.88 3.06
CA TYR A 95 14.69 17.89 2.68
C TYR A 95 14.45 18.68 1.39
N TYR A 96 15.08 19.85 1.27
CA TYR A 96 15.01 20.72 0.09
C TYR A 96 15.47 20.00 -1.18
N ASN A 97 16.54 19.21 -1.08
CA ASN A 97 17.10 18.44 -2.19
C ASN A 97 16.40 17.08 -2.41
N GLY A 98 15.31 16.79 -1.69
CA GLY A 98 14.53 15.55 -1.87
C GLY A 98 15.02 14.35 -1.06
N PHE A 99 16.09 14.49 -0.26
CA PHE A 99 16.60 13.45 0.64
C PHE A 99 15.79 13.42 1.96
N ARG A 100 14.47 13.20 1.85
CA ARG A 100 13.53 13.29 2.98
C ARG A 100 13.86 12.30 4.09
N LYS A 101 14.16 11.04 3.75
CA LYS A 101 14.53 10.04 4.74
C LYS A 101 15.76 10.45 5.56
N SER A 102 16.81 10.93 4.90
CA SER A 102 18.02 11.42 5.57
C SER A 102 17.72 12.64 6.45
N SER A 103 16.86 13.54 5.99
CA SER A 103 16.38 14.67 6.80
C SER A 103 15.67 14.18 8.07
N LEU A 104 14.80 13.18 7.98
CA LEU A 104 14.12 12.58 9.13
C LEU A 104 15.09 11.91 10.10
N ASP A 105 16.10 11.20 9.60
CA ASP A 105 17.13 10.57 10.43
C ASP A 105 17.91 11.63 11.24
N VAL A 106 18.19 12.79 10.65
CA VAL A 106 18.81 13.93 11.34
C VAL A 106 17.88 14.53 12.39
N LEU A 107 16.60 14.73 12.07
CA LEU A 107 15.59 15.19 13.03
C LEU A 107 15.42 14.23 14.22
N ALA A 108 15.49 12.93 13.96
CA ALA A 108 15.45 11.89 14.99
C ALA A 108 16.68 11.97 15.91
N ALA A 109 17.87 12.24 15.36
CA ALA A 109 19.09 12.44 16.14
C ALA A 109 19.03 13.72 17.00
N ILE A 110 18.42 14.80 16.49
CA ILE A 110 18.13 16.01 17.28
C ILE A 110 17.10 15.70 18.37
N GLY A 111 16.12 14.84 18.06
CA GLY A 111 14.98 14.52 18.88
C GLY A 111 13.88 15.57 18.85
N ASP A 112 13.75 16.35 17.77
CA ASP A 112 12.74 17.40 17.66
C ASP A 112 11.36 16.83 17.33
N LYS A 113 10.51 16.66 18.36
CA LYS A 113 9.22 15.98 18.19
C LYS A 113 8.32 16.71 17.19
N ALA A 114 8.24 18.03 17.25
CA ALA A 114 7.33 18.80 16.40
C ALA A 114 7.69 18.67 14.92
N LEU A 115 9.00 18.70 14.60
CA LEU A 115 9.47 18.54 13.23
C LEU A 115 9.37 17.08 12.76
N ILE A 116 9.65 16.09 13.62
CA ILE A 116 9.46 14.68 13.28
C ILE A 116 7.98 14.41 12.92
N ASP A 117 7.05 14.89 13.76
CA ASP A 117 5.61 14.70 13.53
C ASP A 117 5.15 15.41 12.27
N SER A 118 5.60 16.65 12.05
CA SER A 118 5.29 17.39 10.83
C SER A 118 5.85 16.72 9.59
N HIS A 119 7.01 16.07 9.67
CA HIS A 119 7.62 15.34 8.56
C HIS A 119 6.78 14.11 8.21
N LEU A 120 6.44 13.28 9.19
CA LEU A 120 5.60 12.08 9.00
C LEU A 120 4.16 12.44 8.57
N ALA A 121 3.68 13.61 8.97
CA ALA A 121 2.38 14.15 8.56
C ALA A 121 2.39 14.68 7.11
N SER A 122 3.54 15.17 6.62
CA SER A 122 3.66 15.73 5.28
C SER A 122 3.56 14.66 4.21
N PHE A 123 2.47 14.71 3.44
CA PHE A 123 2.18 13.71 2.42
C PHE A 123 1.93 14.34 1.06
N THR A 124 1.04 15.33 0.99
CA THR A 124 0.76 16.04 -0.26
C THR A 124 1.87 17.04 -0.59
N PHE A 125 1.84 17.59 -1.81
CA PHE A 125 2.77 18.65 -2.23
C PHE A 125 2.71 19.87 -1.29
N ASP A 126 1.51 20.35 -0.98
CA ASP A 126 1.32 21.51 -0.11
C ASP A 126 1.78 21.26 1.32
N GLU A 127 1.49 20.09 1.88
CA GLU A 127 1.95 19.70 3.22
C GLU A 127 3.47 19.56 3.27
N SER A 128 4.07 19.07 2.19
CA SER A 128 5.53 18.99 2.05
C SER A 128 6.16 20.39 2.04
N ALA A 129 5.56 21.33 1.31
CA ALA A 129 6.00 22.72 1.27
C ALA A 129 5.81 23.42 2.63
N GLU A 130 4.73 23.11 3.36
CA GLU A 130 4.53 23.62 4.72
C GLU A 130 5.59 23.09 5.70
N HIS A 131 5.89 21.78 5.66
CA HIS A 131 6.94 21.21 6.48
C HIS A 131 8.32 21.79 6.16
N GLN A 132 8.63 22.00 4.88
CA GLN A 132 9.86 22.64 4.45
C GLN A 132 10.02 24.05 5.03
N LYS A 133 8.95 24.86 5.09
CA LYS A 133 8.96 26.18 5.74
C LYS A 133 9.22 26.09 7.25
N LYS A 134 8.69 25.07 7.92
CA LYS A 134 8.96 24.81 9.35
C LYS A 134 10.45 24.46 9.56
N LEU A 135 11.02 23.62 8.70
CA LEU A 135 12.45 23.29 8.72
C LEU A 135 13.31 24.53 8.47
N GLU A 136 12.97 25.35 7.48
CA GLU A 136 13.68 26.60 7.19
C GLU A 136 13.66 27.53 8.41
N THR A 137 12.50 27.69 9.04
CA THR A 137 12.34 28.51 10.24
C THR A 137 13.22 27.99 11.38
N ALA A 138 13.26 26.68 11.61
CA ALA A 138 14.10 26.05 12.63
C ALA A 138 15.61 26.15 12.30
N ALA A 139 15.98 26.10 11.02
CA ALA A 139 17.37 26.28 10.58
C ALA A 139 17.85 27.72 10.82
N LEU A 140 17.02 28.71 10.45
CA LEU A 140 17.36 30.13 10.56
C LEU A 140 17.15 30.72 11.96
N SER A 141 16.27 30.15 12.77
CA SER A 141 15.89 30.67 14.08
C SER A 141 15.66 29.58 15.12
N THR A 142 16.16 29.82 16.33
CA THR A 142 15.94 28.91 17.48
C THR A 142 14.48 28.86 17.93
N SER A 143 13.68 29.88 17.59
CA SER A 143 12.25 29.92 17.92
C SER A 143 11.42 28.83 17.22
N GLY A 144 11.92 28.27 16.12
CA GLY A 144 11.26 27.17 15.41
C GLY A 144 11.65 25.77 15.89
N ARG A 145 12.46 25.66 16.96
CA ARG A 145 13.04 24.40 17.43
C ARG A 145 12.32 23.88 18.67
N LEU A 146 12.18 22.55 18.76
CA LEU A 146 11.68 21.84 19.94
C LEU A 146 10.34 22.37 20.46
N LEU A 147 9.44 22.78 19.56
CA LEU A 147 8.14 23.38 19.93
C LEU A 147 7.28 22.43 20.78
N ASP A 148 7.38 21.13 20.52
CA ASP A 148 6.73 20.06 21.30
C ASP A 148 7.70 19.35 22.26
N GLY A 149 8.86 19.94 22.50
CA GLY A 149 9.94 19.33 23.27
C GLY A 149 10.65 18.18 22.55
N LYS A 150 11.39 17.39 23.34
CA LYS A 150 12.16 16.26 22.82
C LYS A 150 11.31 14.99 22.68
N ALA A 151 11.50 14.29 21.58
CA ALA A 151 10.93 12.98 21.34
C ALA A 151 11.43 11.96 22.39
N LYS A 152 10.55 11.01 22.76
CA LYS A 152 10.92 9.94 23.69
C LYS A 152 11.96 8.98 23.06
N PRO A 153 12.75 8.24 23.85
CA PRO A 153 13.57 7.17 23.30
C PRO A 153 12.74 6.21 22.45
N ASN A 154 13.26 5.81 21.29
CA ASN A 154 12.58 4.95 20.31
C ASN A 154 11.25 5.53 19.77
N TYR A 155 11.15 6.86 19.68
CA TYR A 155 9.99 7.51 19.08
C TYR A 155 9.74 7.07 17.63
N LEU A 156 10.82 6.97 16.85
CA LEU A 156 10.82 6.24 15.59
C LEU A 156 11.27 4.79 15.87
N PRO A 157 10.61 3.78 15.28
CA PRO A 157 11.08 2.41 15.33
C PRO A 157 12.48 2.25 14.72
N ALA A 158 13.23 1.24 15.17
CA ALA A 158 14.46 0.83 14.49
C ALA A 158 14.17 0.49 13.02
N LYS A 159 15.16 0.69 12.14
CA LYS A 159 14.98 0.52 10.68
C LYS A 159 14.47 -0.89 10.33
N ASP A 160 14.96 -1.90 11.03
CA ASP A 160 14.66 -3.32 10.89
C ASP A 160 13.64 -3.86 11.91
N ALA A 161 12.91 -2.97 12.61
CA ALA A 161 11.99 -3.38 13.65
C ALA A 161 10.96 -4.40 13.14
N PHE A 162 10.81 -5.52 13.84
CA PHE A 162 9.76 -6.50 13.53
C PHE A 162 8.38 -5.80 13.53
N CYS A 163 7.68 -5.87 12.40
CA CYS A 163 6.48 -5.07 12.12
C CYS A 163 5.23 -5.93 11.85
N VAL A 164 4.07 -5.29 11.71
CA VAL A 164 2.80 -5.97 11.38
C VAL A 164 2.91 -6.71 10.05
N MET A 165 3.54 -6.11 9.03
CA MET A 165 3.72 -6.78 7.74
C MET A 165 4.57 -8.05 7.83
N ASP A 166 5.65 -8.04 8.63
CA ASP A 166 6.47 -9.24 8.88
C ASP A 166 5.64 -10.34 9.55
N LEU A 167 4.85 -9.97 10.56
CA LEU A 167 3.97 -10.88 11.27
C LEU A 167 2.90 -11.45 10.33
N MET A 168 2.25 -10.62 9.52
CA MET A 168 1.24 -11.06 8.55
C MET A 168 1.82 -12.04 7.54
N HIS A 169 3.02 -11.77 7.04
CA HIS A 169 3.74 -12.67 6.15
C HIS A 169 4.03 -14.02 6.82
N LEU A 170 4.55 -14.01 8.05
CA LEU A 170 4.79 -15.23 8.82
C LEU A 170 3.51 -16.04 9.04
N LEU A 171 2.40 -15.39 9.41
CA LEU A 171 1.12 -16.06 9.63
C LEU A 171 0.58 -16.69 8.33
N ALA A 172 0.65 -15.97 7.21
CA ALA A 172 0.16 -16.45 5.92
C ALA A 172 0.99 -17.60 5.34
N THR A 173 2.29 -17.65 5.64
CA THR A 173 3.20 -18.69 5.12
C THR A 173 3.32 -19.92 6.02
N ASN A 174 2.81 -19.86 7.26
CA ASN A 174 2.94 -20.93 8.25
C ASN A 174 1.59 -21.50 8.71
N MET A 175 0.61 -21.58 7.81
CA MET A 175 -0.70 -22.21 8.05
C MET A 175 -1.39 -21.69 9.33
N ALA A 176 -1.30 -20.38 9.61
CA ALA A 176 -2.03 -19.78 10.72
C ALA A 176 -3.43 -19.37 10.29
N TYR A 177 -4.34 -19.29 11.26
CA TYR A 177 -5.74 -18.97 11.05
C TYR A 177 -6.22 -17.88 12.02
N TYR A 178 -6.97 -16.93 11.49
CA TYR A 178 -7.69 -15.91 12.24
C TYR A 178 -9.07 -16.43 12.66
N MET A 179 -9.43 -16.21 13.93
CA MET A 179 -10.74 -16.58 14.48
C MET A 179 -11.52 -15.30 14.85
N PRO A 180 -12.20 -14.65 13.87
CA PRO A 180 -12.82 -13.34 14.05
C PRO A 180 -13.92 -13.26 15.11
N PHE A 181 -14.68 -14.35 15.29
CA PHE A 181 -15.85 -14.39 16.19
C PHE A 181 -15.60 -15.25 17.43
N HIS A 182 -14.32 -15.50 17.77
CA HIS A 182 -13.99 -16.19 19.00
C HIS A 182 -14.41 -15.34 20.20
N LYS A 183 -14.90 -15.95 21.29
CA LYS A 183 -15.35 -15.26 22.52
C LYS A 183 -14.31 -14.35 23.22
N LEU A 184 -13.04 -14.46 22.84
CA LEU A 184 -11.92 -13.65 23.34
C LEU A 184 -11.40 -12.65 22.30
N ALA A 185 -11.99 -12.62 21.11
CA ALA A 185 -11.66 -11.65 20.09
C ALA A 185 -12.29 -10.30 20.45
N ASP A 186 -11.59 -9.22 20.10
CA ASP A 186 -12.15 -7.87 20.20
C ASP A 186 -13.23 -7.70 19.12
N ASP A 187 -14.24 -6.88 19.40
CA ASP A 187 -15.24 -6.53 18.39
C ASP A 187 -14.60 -5.80 17.21
N TYR A 188 -15.03 -6.17 16.00
CA TYR A 188 -14.51 -5.57 14.79
C TYR A 188 -15.14 -4.20 14.52
N GLU A 189 -14.32 -3.16 14.52
CA GLU A 189 -14.69 -1.82 14.06
C GLU A 189 -14.76 -1.82 12.51
N ARG A 190 -16.00 -1.84 11.98
CA ARG A 190 -16.25 -1.79 10.54
C ARG A 190 -15.62 -0.53 9.93
N ILE A 191 -15.03 -0.71 8.76
CA ILE A 191 -14.58 0.40 7.93
C ILE A 191 -15.56 0.64 6.78
N GLY A 192 -15.81 1.92 6.50
CA GLY A 192 -16.68 2.34 5.40
C GLY A 192 -18.17 2.16 5.68
N LYS A 193 -18.96 2.83 4.82
CA LYS A 193 -20.42 2.94 4.92
C LYS A 193 -21.12 1.63 5.25
N LYS A 194 -22.14 1.71 6.11
CA LYS A 194 -23.08 0.60 6.33
C LYS A 194 -23.89 0.31 5.06
N THR A 195 -24.00 -0.98 4.76
CA THR A 195 -24.90 -1.52 3.73
C THR A 195 -25.96 -2.29 4.47
N GLU A 196 -27.22 -1.97 4.19
CA GLU A 196 -28.37 -2.64 4.75
C GLU A 196 -29.06 -3.47 3.68
N GLU A 197 -29.69 -4.54 4.12
CA GLU A 197 -30.42 -5.47 3.29
C GLU A 197 -31.87 -5.40 3.75
N SER A 198 -32.81 -5.24 2.81
CA SER A 198 -34.25 -5.15 3.15
C SER A 198 -34.75 -6.45 3.78
N VAL A 199 -34.29 -7.59 3.25
CA VAL A 199 -34.60 -8.93 3.74
C VAL A 199 -33.35 -9.79 3.65
N SER A 200 -32.91 -10.35 4.77
CA SER A 200 -31.80 -11.31 4.78
C SER A 200 -32.31 -12.74 4.82
N TYR A 201 -32.03 -13.50 3.76
CA TYR A 201 -32.35 -14.92 3.68
C TYR A 201 -31.24 -15.81 4.28
N PHE A 202 -30.10 -15.22 4.64
CA PHE A 202 -28.95 -15.96 5.14
C PHE A 202 -29.01 -16.15 6.66
N LYS A 203 -28.94 -17.40 7.11
CA LYS A 203 -28.76 -17.78 8.51
C LYS A 203 -27.35 -18.31 8.72
N TYR A 204 -26.63 -17.74 9.68
CA TYR A 204 -25.30 -18.19 10.08
C TYR A 204 -25.34 -19.62 10.64
N ALA A 205 -24.31 -20.42 10.32
CA ALA A 205 -24.05 -21.68 11.00
C ALA A 205 -23.44 -21.42 12.39
N ASP A 206 -23.65 -22.35 13.33
CA ASP A 206 -23.08 -22.29 14.68
C ASP A 206 -21.61 -22.75 14.75
N GLU A 207 -20.98 -22.96 13.59
CA GLU A 207 -19.60 -23.40 13.48
C GLU A 207 -18.60 -22.25 13.71
N PRO A 208 -17.44 -22.51 14.33
CA PRO A 208 -16.38 -21.52 14.44
C PRO A 208 -15.90 -21.05 13.05
N VAL A 209 -15.87 -19.74 12.85
CA VAL A 209 -15.26 -19.16 11.64
C VAL A 209 -13.74 -19.18 11.79
N ILE A 210 -13.09 -19.91 10.89
CA ILE A 210 -11.63 -20.08 10.86
C ILE A 210 -11.14 -19.60 9.50
N THR A 211 -10.42 -18.48 9.47
CA THR A 211 -9.99 -17.82 8.23
C THR A 211 -8.49 -17.97 8.03
N PRO A 212 -8.01 -18.59 6.95
CA PRO A 212 -6.57 -18.67 6.68
C PRO A 212 -5.96 -17.27 6.50
N PHE A 213 -4.78 -17.03 7.10
CA PHE A 213 -4.05 -15.77 6.86
C PHE A 213 -3.58 -15.62 5.40
N SER A 214 -3.61 -16.69 4.59
CA SER A 214 -3.34 -16.62 3.15
C SER A 214 -4.41 -15.85 2.35
N ASP A 215 -5.59 -15.62 2.92
CA ASP A 215 -6.74 -14.97 2.25
C ASP A 215 -6.75 -13.44 2.41
N PHE A 216 -5.58 -12.80 2.24
CA PHE A 216 -5.51 -11.34 2.26
C PHE A 216 -6.31 -10.71 1.13
N VAL A 217 -6.73 -9.47 1.38
CA VAL A 217 -7.34 -8.57 0.40
C VAL A 217 -6.65 -7.23 0.54
N TYR A 218 -5.87 -6.88 -0.47
CA TYR A 218 -5.20 -5.60 -0.58
C TYR A 218 -6.13 -4.60 -1.24
N ASN A 219 -6.22 -3.39 -0.68
CA ASN A 219 -6.92 -2.31 -1.35
C ASN A 219 -6.04 -1.74 -2.48
N LYS A 220 -6.67 -1.35 -3.59
CA LYS A 220 -5.98 -0.86 -4.78
C LYS A 220 -5.33 0.50 -4.49
N ASP A 221 -6.03 1.40 -3.81
CA ASP A 221 -5.69 2.83 -3.76
C ASP A 221 -5.21 3.27 -2.37
N LYS A 222 -5.75 2.62 -1.32
CA LYS A 222 -5.44 2.90 0.08
C LYS A 222 -4.44 1.91 0.65
N ALA A 223 -3.74 2.35 1.69
CA ALA A 223 -2.90 1.50 2.54
C ALA A 223 -3.75 0.62 3.48
N ASN A 224 -4.62 -0.21 2.90
CA ASN A 224 -5.49 -1.12 3.64
C ASN A 224 -5.12 -2.58 3.38
N LEU A 225 -5.05 -3.35 4.48
CA LEU A 225 -4.88 -4.79 4.46
C LEU A 225 -6.04 -5.44 5.19
N SER A 226 -6.78 -6.30 4.50
CA SER A 226 -7.91 -7.04 5.08
C SER A 226 -7.74 -8.54 4.94
N LEU A 227 -8.43 -9.31 5.77
CA LEU A 227 -8.68 -10.73 5.57
C LEU A 227 -10.12 -10.94 5.16
N ARG A 228 -10.34 -11.79 4.15
CA ARG A 228 -11.68 -12.16 3.72
C ARG A 228 -12.15 -13.41 4.47
N ASN A 229 -13.00 -13.22 5.46
CA ASN A 229 -13.59 -14.30 6.23
C ASN A 229 -14.69 -14.98 5.40
N LYS A 230 -14.62 -16.31 5.28
CA LYS A 230 -15.71 -17.14 4.76
C LYS A 230 -16.55 -17.61 5.94
N ILE A 231 -17.81 -17.20 5.98
CA ILE A 231 -18.73 -17.55 7.06
C ILE A 231 -19.77 -18.51 6.49
N ASN A 232 -19.79 -19.75 6.98
CA ASN A 232 -20.74 -20.76 6.53
C ASN A 232 -22.14 -20.50 7.11
N GLY A 233 -23.15 -21.01 6.41
CA GLY A 233 -24.55 -20.88 6.82
C GLY A 233 -25.49 -21.51 5.82
N VAL A 234 -26.76 -21.13 5.89
CA VAL A 234 -27.80 -21.60 4.98
C VAL A 234 -28.60 -20.41 4.45
N VAL A 235 -29.04 -20.48 3.21
CA VAL A 235 -30.03 -19.57 2.63
C VAL A 235 -31.39 -20.21 2.77
N LYS A 236 -32.32 -19.52 3.43
CA LYS A 236 -33.71 -19.93 3.58
C LYS A 236 -34.52 -19.42 2.40
N LEU A 237 -34.98 -20.36 1.58
CA LEU A 237 -35.89 -20.03 0.49
C LEU A 237 -37.29 -19.79 1.03
N THR A 238 -38.04 -18.90 0.39
CA THR A 238 -39.46 -18.74 0.68
C THR A 238 -40.18 -20.06 0.35
N PRO A 239 -40.98 -20.65 1.25
CA PRO A 239 -41.57 -21.98 1.05
C PRO A 239 -42.33 -22.11 -0.28
N SER A 240 -43.18 -21.12 -0.60
CA SER A 240 -43.94 -21.10 -1.86
C SER A 240 -43.06 -21.06 -3.12
N ALA A 241 -41.92 -20.37 -3.06
CA ALA A 241 -40.98 -20.29 -4.17
C ALA A 241 -40.19 -21.60 -4.33
N ALA A 242 -39.81 -22.24 -3.22
CA ALA A 242 -39.08 -23.49 -3.19
C ALA A 242 -39.95 -24.67 -3.68
N ASP A 243 -41.17 -24.79 -3.16
CA ASP A 243 -42.12 -25.85 -3.51
C ASP A 243 -42.50 -25.82 -5.00
N ARG A 244 -42.71 -24.61 -5.55
CA ARG A 244 -43.04 -24.40 -6.97
C ARG A 244 -42.03 -25.05 -7.92
N VAL A 245 -40.76 -25.06 -7.54
CA VAL A 245 -39.66 -25.57 -8.38
C VAL A 245 -38.99 -26.83 -7.79
N ASN A 246 -39.62 -27.44 -6.78
CA ASN A 246 -39.12 -28.62 -6.08
C ASN A 246 -37.68 -28.47 -5.57
N LEU A 247 -37.39 -27.36 -4.89
CA LEU A 247 -36.14 -27.12 -4.17
C LEU A 247 -36.33 -27.32 -2.66
N PRO A 248 -35.28 -27.74 -1.92
CA PRO A 248 -35.35 -27.75 -0.47
C PRO A 248 -35.46 -26.33 0.07
N HIS A 249 -36.08 -26.17 1.24
CA HIS A 249 -36.33 -24.86 1.86
C HIS A 249 -35.06 -24.20 2.40
N GLU A 250 -34.00 -24.98 2.65
CA GLU A 250 -32.70 -24.48 3.09
C GLU A 250 -31.61 -24.99 2.13
N ILE A 251 -30.74 -24.08 1.71
CA ILE A 251 -29.63 -24.35 0.80
C ILE A 251 -28.33 -24.00 1.53
N GLU A 252 -27.40 -24.95 1.63
CA GLU A 252 -26.06 -24.68 2.17
C GLU A 252 -25.37 -23.56 1.38
N SER A 253 -24.82 -22.60 2.11
CA SER A 253 -24.24 -21.41 1.54
C SER A 253 -23.13 -20.85 2.41
N HIS A 254 -22.51 -19.77 1.94
CA HIS A 254 -21.55 -19.01 2.71
C HIS A 254 -21.58 -17.54 2.32
N ILE A 255 -21.17 -16.69 3.25
CA ILE A 255 -21.05 -15.26 3.02
C ILE A 255 -19.62 -14.80 3.29
N TYR A 256 -19.12 -13.91 2.44
CA TYR A 256 -17.82 -13.30 2.64
C TYR A 256 -17.94 -11.97 3.39
N ARG A 257 -17.06 -11.78 4.38
CA ARG A 257 -16.93 -10.53 5.16
C ARG A 257 -15.46 -10.19 5.32
N ASN A 258 -15.09 -8.96 4.98
CA ASN A 258 -13.72 -8.49 5.12
C ASN A 258 -13.49 -7.87 6.49
N HIS A 259 -12.47 -8.32 7.21
CA HIS A 259 -11.97 -7.69 8.42
C HIS A 259 -10.64 -6.98 8.10
N THR A 260 -10.62 -5.67 8.25
CA THR A 260 -9.44 -4.85 7.95
C THR A 260 -8.51 -4.78 9.15
N PHE A 261 -7.28 -5.28 9.00
CA PHE A 261 -6.23 -5.22 10.02
C PHE A 261 -5.44 -3.92 9.98
N ILE A 262 -5.16 -3.41 8.78
CA ILE A 262 -4.53 -2.11 8.58
C ILE A 262 -5.51 -1.23 7.81
N LYS A 263 -5.88 -0.08 8.38
CA LYS A 263 -6.76 0.95 7.82
C LYS A 263 -5.96 2.23 7.66
N ASP A 264 -5.81 2.67 6.42
CA ASP A 264 -5.11 3.89 5.97
C ASP A 264 -3.71 4.01 6.58
N GLY A 265 -2.97 2.89 6.60
CA GLY A 265 -1.63 2.80 7.18
C GLY A 265 -1.58 2.72 8.71
N ARG A 266 -2.71 2.55 9.40
CA ARG A 266 -2.80 2.39 10.86
C ARG A 266 -3.40 1.04 11.25
N VAL A 267 -3.01 0.50 12.40
CA VAL A 267 -3.61 -0.72 12.95
C VAL A 267 -5.09 -0.45 13.28
N ASN A 268 -5.97 -1.28 12.74
CA ASN A 268 -7.40 -1.27 13.01
C ASN A 268 -7.79 -2.39 13.99
N ILE A 269 -7.35 -3.62 13.71
CA ILE A 269 -7.52 -4.75 14.65
C ILE A 269 -6.35 -4.78 15.62
N LYS A 270 -6.60 -4.29 16.83
CA LYS A 270 -5.60 -4.15 17.89
C LYS A 270 -5.18 -5.50 18.47
N HIS A 271 -6.14 -6.39 18.68
CA HIS A 271 -5.90 -7.77 19.08
C HIS A 271 -6.66 -8.74 18.18
N ALA A 272 -6.04 -9.86 17.84
CA ALA A 272 -6.71 -10.94 17.13
C ALA A 272 -6.49 -12.28 17.82
N MET A 273 -7.53 -13.11 17.81
CA MET A 273 -7.42 -14.51 18.17
C MET A 273 -6.87 -15.27 16.96
N VAL A 274 -5.73 -15.92 17.16
CA VAL A 274 -5.01 -16.63 16.12
C VAL A 274 -4.75 -18.06 16.56
N LEU A 275 -5.16 -19.00 15.72
CA LEU A 275 -4.81 -20.40 15.82
C LEU A 275 -3.57 -20.64 14.95
N MET A 276 -2.46 -21.03 15.54
CA MET A 276 -1.19 -21.19 14.82
C MET A 276 -0.40 -22.42 15.28
N PRO A 277 0.53 -22.95 14.46
CA PRO A 277 1.45 -23.98 14.90
C PRO A 277 2.29 -23.56 16.11
N GLU A 278 2.58 -24.49 17.03
CA GLU A 278 3.34 -24.18 18.26
C GLU A 278 4.75 -23.65 17.97
N HIS A 279 5.41 -24.13 16.91
CA HIS A 279 6.73 -23.64 16.51
C HIS A 279 6.67 -22.17 16.05
N LEU A 280 5.62 -21.77 15.33
CA LEU A 280 5.43 -20.39 14.88
C LEU A 280 5.22 -19.45 16.08
N PHE A 281 4.41 -19.86 17.06
CA PHE A 281 4.25 -19.13 18.31
C PHE A 281 5.60 -18.90 19.02
N LYS A 282 6.44 -19.93 19.13
CA LYS A 282 7.78 -19.81 19.72
C LYS A 282 8.66 -18.82 18.95
N THR A 283 8.67 -18.91 17.62
CA THR A 283 9.41 -17.98 16.75
C THR A 283 8.96 -16.53 16.95
N ILE A 284 7.65 -16.28 16.97
CA ILE A 284 7.11 -14.94 17.18
C ILE A 284 7.48 -14.42 18.57
N GLN A 285 7.33 -15.22 19.63
CA GLN A 285 7.64 -14.80 21.00
C GLN A 285 9.12 -14.48 21.22
N VAL A 286 10.03 -15.19 20.54
CA VAL A 286 11.47 -14.85 20.54
C VAL A 286 11.72 -13.51 19.85
N LYS A 287 11.08 -13.26 18.71
CA LYS A 287 11.21 -11.99 17.98
C LYS A 287 10.58 -10.81 18.73
N LYS A 288 9.38 -11.00 19.27
CA LYS A 288 8.63 -9.99 20.02
C LYS A 288 7.61 -10.64 20.94
N LYS A 289 7.60 -10.23 22.22
CA LYS A 289 6.63 -10.70 23.23
C LYS A 289 5.24 -10.09 23.03
N ILE A 290 4.53 -10.51 21.99
CA ILE A 290 3.22 -9.97 21.56
C ILE A 290 2.08 -11.00 21.61
N CYS A 291 2.39 -12.26 21.91
CA CYS A 291 1.40 -13.32 21.97
C CYS A 291 1.08 -13.72 23.41
N GLU A 292 -0.19 -13.96 23.69
CA GLU A 292 -0.69 -14.49 24.97
C GLU A 292 -1.44 -15.80 24.70
N LEU A 293 -1.04 -16.89 25.35
CA LEU A 293 -1.70 -18.20 25.18
C LEU A 293 -3.11 -18.16 25.77
N ALA A 294 -4.10 -18.52 24.95
CA ALA A 294 -5.46 -18.71 25.42
C ALA A 294 -5.56 -20.07 26.14
N LYS A 295 -6.00 -20.05 27.40
CA LYS A 295 -6.14 -21.27 28.22
C LYS A 295 -7.48 -21.99 28.02
N VAL A 296 -8.26 -21.58 27.01
CA VAL A 296 -9.60 -22.09 26.68
C VAL A 296 -9.56 -23.00 25.45
N ASP A 297 -10.65 -23.75 25.23
CA ASP A 297 -10.93 -24.49 23.99
C ASP A 297 -9.85 -25.51 23.59
N LYS A 298 -9.16 -26.08 24.60
CA LYS A 298 -8.07 -27.06 24.43
C LYS A 298 -8.47 -28.28 23.61
N ALA A 299 -9.69 -28.78 23.79
CA ALA A 299 -10.19 -29.95 23.07
C ALA A 299 -10.26 -29.68 21.56
N PHE A 300 -10.85 -28.54 21.17
CA PHE A 300 -10.92 -28.07 19.79
C PHE A 300 -9.53 -27.84 19.18
N VAL A 301 -8.64 -27.16 19.88
CA VAL A 301 -7.26 -26.92 19.39
C VAL A 301 -6.51 -28.24 19.16
N THR A 302 -6.72 -29.22 20.06
CA THR A 302 -6.09 -30.54 19.95
C THR A 302 -6.65 -31.36 18.78
N SER A 303 -7.97 -31.36 18.58
CA SER A 303 -8.60 -32.06 17.44
C SER A 303 -8.17 -31.44 16.12
N PHE A 304 -8.21 -30.11 16.01
CA PHE A 304 -7.75 -29.37 14.84
C PHE A 304 -6.29 -29.66 14.48
N GLY A 305 -5.43 -29.72 15.50
CA GLY A 305 -4.02 -30.07 15.30
C GLY A 305 -3.81 -31.50 14.80
N LYS A 306 -4.57 -32.47 15.35
CA LYS A 306 -4.52 -33.87 14.88
C LYS A 306 -4.92 -34.00 13.42
N GLU A 307 -6.01 -33.34 13.00
CA GLU A 307 -6.48 -33.32 11.61
C GLU A 307 -5.43 -32.77 10.64
N ARG A 308 -4.59 -31.83 11.10
CA ARG A 308 -3.53 -31.19 10.31
C ARG A 308 -2.17 -31.86 10.46
N GLY A 309 -2.04 -32.91 11.27
CA GLY A 309 -0.77 -33.58 11.55
C GLY A 309 0.27 -32.70 12.29
N MET A 310 -0.17 -31.64 12.99
CA MET A 310 0.71 -30.66 13.61
C MET A 310 0.15 -30.17 14.94
N LYS A 311 1.01 -29.80 15.90
CA LYS A 311 0.54 -29.22 17.16
C LYS A 311 0.23 -27.73 16.99
N TYR A 312 -1.02 -27.35 17.28
CA TYR A 312 -1.49 -25.97 17.27
C TYR A 312 -1.65 -25.40 18.68
N VAL A 313 -1.65 -24.06 18.75
CA VAL A 313 -1.95 -23.27 19.93
C VAL A 313 -2.89 -22.13 19.55
N LEU A 314 -3.80 -21.78 20.46
CA LEU A 314 -4.66 -20.59 20.33
C LEU A 314 -4.03 -19.45 21.12
N VAL A 315 -3.81 -18.31 20.46
CA VAL A 315 -3.14 -17.15 21.04
C VAL A 315 -3.90 -15.87 20.75
N ARG A 316 -3.87 -14.94 21.71
CA ARG A 316 -4.24 -13.54 21.48
C ARG A 316 -2.99 -12.78 21.06
N VAL A 317 -3.01 -12.20 19.87
CA VAL A 317 -1.88 -11.45 19.30
C VAL A 317 -2.14 -9.96 19.40
N ASN A 318 -1.20 -9.20 19.95
CA ASN A 318 -1.30 -7.75 20.09
C ASN A 318 -0.54 -7.01 18.97
N PHE A 319 -1.27 -6.44 18.02
CA PHE A 319 -0.72 -5.69 16.88
C PHE A 319 -0.28 -4.28 17.24
N ASN A 320 -0.83 -3.66 18.29
CA ASN A 320 -0.45 -2.30 18.72
C ASN A 320 0.99 -2.19 19.24
N LYS A 321 1.61 -3.33 19.60
CA LYS A 321 3.01 -3.38 20.03
C LYS A 321 4.01 -3.42 18.87
N LEU A 322 3.52 -3.39 17.63
CA LEU A 322 4.33 -3.43 16.42
C LEU A 322 4.12 -2.15 15.61
N PRO A 323 5.19 -1.59 15.01
CA PRO A 323 5.00 -0.67 13.90
C PRO A 323 4.27 -1.39 12.76
N VAL A 324 3.47 -0.66 11.97
CA VAL A 324 2.76 -1.27 10.84
C VAL A 324 3.75 -1.80 9.80
N ILE A 325 4.76 -1.00 9.49
CA ILE A 325 5.84 -1.34 8.58
C ILE A 325 7.17 -0.77 9.10
N ASN A 326 8.29 -1.39 8.77
CA ASN A 326 9.62 -0.91 9.14
C ASN A 326 10.29 -0.14 7.98
N ALA A 327 11.38 0.57 8.27
CA ALA A 327 12.02 1.44 7.28
C ALA A 327 12.76 0.67 6.18
N LEU A 328 13.18 -0.57 6.41
CA LEU A 328 13.83 -1.39 5.37
C LEU A 328 12.89 -1.72 4.20
N TYR A 329 11.58 -1.79 4.44
CA TYR A 329 10.61 -1.90 3.34
C TYR A 329 10.63 -0.70 2.41
N ASN A 330 11.08 0.46 2.87
CA ASN A 330 11.16 1.67 2.05
C ASN A 330 12.43 1.69 1.20
N GLU A 331 13.56 1.21 1.74
CA GLU A 331 14.84 1.14 1.03
C GLU A 331 14.79 0.21 -0.19
N SER A 332 13.86 -0.76 -0.20
CA SER A 332 13.62 -1.64 -1.34
C SER A 332 12.65 -1.08 -2.39
N VAL A 333 12.12 0.14 -2.22
CA VAL A 333 11.11 0.74 -3.11
C VAL A 333 11.74 1.84 -3.95
N THR A 334 12.10 1.49 -5.18
CA THR A 334 12.60 2.42 -6.21
C THR A 334 11.53 2.71 -7.26
N ALA A 335 11.71 3.81 -8.02
CA ALA A 335 10.86 4.13 -9.15
C ALA A 335 10.82 3.01 -10.21
N ASP A 336 11.95 2.34 -10.44
CA ASP A 336 12.06 1.19 -11.34
C ASP A 336 11.21 0.00 -10.90
N ILE A 337 11.25 -0.32 -9.61
CA ILE A 337 10.46 -1.43 -9.04
C ILE A 337 8.97 -1.12 -9.17
N LEU A 338 8.56 0.12 -8.86
CA LEU A 338 7.17 0.55 -9.01
C LEU A 338 6.71 0.53 -10.47
N PHE A 339 7.54 1.00 -11.40
CA PHE A 339 7.26 0.95 -12.82
C PHE A 339 7.02 -0.49 -13.29
N ASN A 340 7.89 -1.43 -12.91
CA ASN A 340 7.74 -2.84 -13.27
C ASN A 340 6.47 -3.44 -12.65
N LEU A 341 6.24 -3.23 -11.36
CA LEU A 341 5.04 -3.72 -10.67
C LEU A 341 3.75 -3.21 -11.32
N VAL A 342 3.67 -1.91 -11.63
CA VAL A 342 2.48 -1.31 -12.24
C VAL A 342 2.31 -1.79 -13.69
N SER A 343 3.40 -1.92 -14.44
CA SER A 343 3.38 -2.47 -15.81
C SER A 343 2.87 -3.90 -15.83
N ASP A 344 3.39 -4.76 -14.97
CA ASP A 344 2.97 -6.16 -14.86
C ASP A 344 1.50 -6.27 -14.43
N MET A 345 1.11 -5.49 -13.41
CA MET A 345 -0.29 -5.42 -12.98
C MET A 345 -1.21 -5.06 -14.14
N GLN A 346 -0.86 -4.02 -14.90
CA GLN A 346 -1.64 -3.53 -16.01
C GLN A 346 -1.82 -4.61 -17.10
N MET A 347 -0.74 -5.33 -17.45
CA MET A 347 -0.76 -6.44 -18.40
C MET A 347 -1.68 -7.58 -17.93
N PHE A 348 -1.58 -7.98 -16.66
CA PHE A 348 -2.44 -9.02 -16.10
C PHE A 348 -3.91 -8.58 -15.98
N GLU A 349 -4.18 -7.29 -15.75
CA GLU A 349 -5.53 -6.74 -15.78
C GLU A 349 -6.12 -6.75 -17.20
N TYR A 350 -5.33 -6.45 -18.24
CA TYR A 350 -5.75 -6.64 -19.64
C TYR A 350 -6.05 -8.12 -19.93
N LYS A 351 -5.15 -9.03 -19.55
CA LYS A 351 -5.37 -10.47 -19.74
C LYS A 351 -6.64 -10.94 -19.02
N GLN A 352 -6.87 -10.49 -17.78
CA GLN A 352 -8.11 -10.79 -17.05
C GLN A 352 -9.35 -10.31 -17.81
N LYS A 353 -9.28 -9.11 -18.41
CA LYS A 353 -10.38 -8.52 -19.17
C LYS A 353 -10.72 -9.33 -20.42
N TYR A 354 -9.72 -9.76 -21.19
CA TYR A 354 -9.93 -10.65 -22.33
C TYR A 354 -10.48 -12.02 -21.91
N ILE A 355 -9.97 -12.62 -20.83
CA ILE A 355 -10.50 -13.90 -20.33
C ILE A 355 -11.98 -13.77 -19.95
N ASN A 356 -12.35 -12.71 -19.25
CA ASN A 356 -13.75 -12.45 -18.91
C ASN A 356 -14.62 -12.26 -20.15
N TYR A 357 -14.13 -11.51 -21.15
CA TYR A 357 -14.84 -11.35 -22.43
C TYR A 357 -15.08 -12.70 -23.14
N TYR A 358 -14.07 -13.57 -23.20
CA TYR A 358 -14.24 -14.91 -23.78
C TYR A 358 -15.12 -15.83 -22.94
N LEU A 359 -15.11 -15.69 -21.61
CA LEU A 359 -16.06 -16.39 -20.73
C LEU A 359 -17.50 -15.91 -20.98
N ASP A 360 -17.71 -14.62 -21.20
CA ASP A 360 -19.04 -14.08 -21.52
C ASP A 360 -19.51 -14.58 -22.89
N LYS A 361 -18.64 -14.55 -23.92
CA LYS A 361 -18.93 -15.15 -25.24
C LYS A 361 -19.16 -16.66 -25.19
N PHE A 362 -18.41 -17.36 -24.34
CA PHE A 362 -18.66 -18.77 -24.06
C PHE A 362 -20.06 -18.94 -23.47
N ASN A 363 -20.44 -18.13 -22.48
CA ASN A 363 -21.76 -18.20 -21.85
C ASN A 363 -22.89 -17.83 -22.80
N ASP A 364 -22.70 -16.93 -23.77
CA ASP A 364 -23.72 -16.59 -24.77
C ASP A 364 -24.09 -17.81 -25.63
N ASN A 365 -23.09 -18.60 -26.02
CA ASN A 365 -23.22 -19.73 -26.95
C ASN A 365 -23.28 -21.11 -26.25
N ALA A 366 -23.06 -21.15 -24.94
CA ALA A 366 -23.11 -22.38 -24.15
C ALA A 366 -24.54 -22.89 -24.02
N THR A 367 -24.71 -24.21 -24.15
CA THR A 367 -25.96 -24.89 -23.79
C THR A 367 -26.28 -24.69 -22.30
N ALA A 368 -27.55 -24.81 -21.92
CA ALA A 368 -27.96 -24.74 -20.52
C ALA A 368 -27.18 -25.73 -19.62
N ALA A 369 -26.81 -26.91 -20.14
CA ALA A 369 -25.98 -27.87 -19.42
C ALA A 369 -24.55 -27.36 -19.15
N GLN A 370 -23.98 -26.56 -20.06
CA GLN A 370 -22.63 -26.01 -19.94
C GLN A 370 -22.54 -24.77 -19.04
N LYS A 371 -23.67 -24.06 -18.81
CA LYS A 371 -23.75 -22.91 -17.88
C LYS A 371 -23.99 -23.31 -16.42
N LYS A 372 -24.52 -24.52 -16.21
CA LYS A 372 -24.78 -25.09 -14.89
C LYS A 372 -23.47 -25.53 -14.24
N VAL A 373 -22.99 -24.75 -13.27
CA VAL A 373 -21.76 -25.03 -12.52
C VAL A 373 -21.97 -24.78 -11.04
N GLY A 374 -21.20 -25.47 -10.20
CA GLY A 374 -21.32 -25.34 -8.74
C GLY A 374 -22.72 -25.75 -8.28
N ILE A 375 -23.36 -24.92 -7.46
CA ILE A 375 -24.69 -25.25 -6.91
C ILE A 375 -25.81 -25.27 -7.96
N PHE A 376 -25.56 -24.72 -9.16
CA PHE A 376 -26.51 -24.74 -10.27
C PHE A 376 -26.40 -25.99 -11.14
N GLU A 377 -25.40 -26.84 -10.89
CA GLU A 377 -25.25 -28.11 -11.59
C GLU A 377 -26.49 -29.00 -11.41
N GLY A 378 -27.00 -29.53 -12.53
CA GLY A 378 -28.24 -30.33 -12.55
C GLY A 378 -29.55 -29.57 -12.31
N LYS A 379 -29.56 -28.25 -12.06
CA LYS A 379 -30.79 -27.46 -11.78
C LYS A 379 -31.52 -26.99 -13.04
N THR A 380 -32.84 -26.82 -13.00
CA THR A 380 -33.63 -26.21 -14.10
C THR A 380 -33.44 -24.68 -14.13
N ALA A 381 -33.86 -24.02 -15.22
CA ALA A 381 -33.78 -22.56 -15.33
C ALA A 381 -34.58 -21.86 -14.23
N ASP A 382 -35.81 -22.34 -13.95
CA ASP A 382 -36.67 -21.79 -12.90
C ASP A 382 -36.07 -21.99 -11.49
N GLN A 383 -35.42 -23.13 -11.26
CA GLN A 383 -34.68 -23.38 -10.01
C GLN A 383 -33.53 -22.38 -9.84
N ILE A 384 -32.75 -22.13 -10.91
CA ILE A 384 -31.64 -21.16 -10.87
C ILE A 384 -32.17 -19.74 -10.62
N GLN A 385 -33.30 -19.38 -11.22
CA GLN A 385 -33.93 -18.08 -10.99
C GLN A 385 -34.34 -17.92 -9.51
N VAL A 386 -35.03 -18.92 -8.94
CA VAL A 386 -35.41 -18.90 -7.51
C VAL A 386 -34.17 -18.77 -6.61
N LEU A 387 -33.10 -19.51 -6.86
CA LEU A 387 -31.86 -19.39 -6.09
C LEU A 387 -31.24 -17.99 -6.21
N THR A 388 -31.24 -17.41 -7.41
CA THR A 388 -30.69 -16.07 -7.69
C THR A 388 -31.50 -14.98 -7.00
N ASP A 389 -32.83 -15.08 -7.02
CA ASP A 389 -33.76 -14.14 -6.38
C ASP A 389 -33.61 -14.14 -4.86
N HIS A 390 -33.22 -15.28 -4.27
CA HIS A 390 -32.89 -15.41 -2.85
C HIS A 390 -31.41 -15.12 -2.57
N GLY A 391 -30.69 -14.47 -3.49
CA GLY A 391 -29.35 -13.95 -3.27
C GLY A 391 -28.20 -14.95 -3.40
N LEU A 392 -28.42 -16.15 -3.94
CA LEU A 392 -27.35 -17.13 -4.21
C LEU A 392 -26.64 -16.90 -5.54
N GLU A 393 -25.34 -17.14 -5.54
CA GLU A 393 -24.50 -17.16 -6.75
C GLU A 393 -24.15 -18.60 -7.15
N LYS A 394 -23.69 -18.79 -8.39
CA LYS A 394 -23.22 -20.09 -8.91
C LYS A 394 -22.13 -20.76 -8.04
N SER A 395 -21.34 -19.95 -7.32
CA SER A 395 -20.32 -20.39 -6.36
C SER A 395 -20.90 -20.91 -5.04
N GLY A 396 -22.21 -20.80 -4.82
CA GLY A 396 -22.85 -21.07 -3.53
C GLY A 396 -22.70 -19.94 -2.51
N SER A 397 -22.12 -18.80 -2.89
CA SER A 397 -22.02 -17.62 -2.03
C SER A 397 -23.33 -16.84 -1.99
N TYR A 398 -23.64 -16.28 -0.83
CA TYR A 398 -24.74 -15.35 -0.65
C TYR A 398 -24.27 -13.91 -0.89
N LYS A 399 -24.80 -13.28 -1.94
CA LYS A 399 -24.55 -11.87 -2.27
C LYS A 399 -25.59 -10.91 -1.72
N GLY A 400 -26.65 -11.40 -1.09
CA GLY A 400 -27.78 -10.62 -0.58
C GLY A 400 -28.67 -10.00 -1.65
N VAL A 401 -29.82 -9.49 -1.22
CA VAL A 401 -30.93 -9.03 -2.06
C VAL A 401 -31.25 -7.57 -1.72
N ASP A 402 -31.58 -6.76 -2.73
CA ASP A 402 -32.04 -5.37 -2.56
C ASP A 402 -31.19 -4.53 -1.59
N LYS A 403 -29.87 -4.66 -1.70
CA LYS A 403 -28.92 -3.96 -0.85
C LYS A 403 -28.98 -2.45 -1.09
N THR A 404 -29.13 -1.70 -0.01
CA THR A 404 -29.02 -0.24 -0.02
C THR A 404 -27.79 0.18 0.78
N THR A 405 -27.09 1.19 0.28
CA THR A 405 -25.94 1.77 0.97
C THR A 405 -26.31 3.14 1.48
N THR A 406 -25.91 3.46 2.70
CA THR A 406 -26.19 4.75 3.33
C THR A 406 -25.71 5.90 2.42
N PRO A 407 -26.58 6.89 2.10
CA PRO A 407 -26.19 8.05 1.30
C PRO A 407 -25.01 8.81 1.92
N ALA A 408 -24.18 9.46 1.10
CA ALA A 408 -23.02 10.18 1.62
C ALA A 408 -23.38 11.37 2.52
N ALA A 409 -24.57 11.96 2.32
CA ALA A 409 -25.06 13.07 3.13
C ALA A 409 -25.36 12.66 4.59
N ASP A 410 -25.62 11.37 4.83
CA ASP A 410 -25.99 10.83 6.14
C ASP A 410 -24.82 10.09 6.81
N CYS A 411 -23.62 10.20 6.25
CA CYS A 411 -22.40 9.61 6.80
C CYS A 411 -21.43 10.69 7.27
N ASP A 412 -20.76 10.42 8.39
CA ASP A 412 -19.55 11.14 8.73
C ASP A 412 -18.43 10.77 7.74
N PHE A 413 -17.43 11.65 7.62
CA PHE A 413 -16.25 11.37 6.80
C PHE A 413 -14.96 11.78 7.48
N TYR A 414 -13.88 11.12 7.10
CA TYR A 414 -12.51 11.54 7.39
C TYR A 414 -11.67 11.55 6.11
N MET A 415 -10.53 12.23 6.15
CA MET A 415 -9.62 12.30 5.02
C MET A 415 -8.57 11.19 5.11
N ALA A 416 -8.53 10.29 4.13
CA ALA A 416 -7.52 9.24 4.02
C ALA A 416 -6.49 9.59 2.94
N ARG A 417 -5.24 9.15 3.12
CA ARG A 417 -4.20 9.27 2.10
C ARG A 417 -4.45 8.25 0.98
N SER A 418 -4.51 8.69 -0.26
CA SER A 418 -4.71 7.84 -1.45
C SER A 418 -3.55 7.95 -2.42
N PHE A 419 -3.18 6.81 -3.00
CA PHE A 419 -2.13 6.71 -4.02
C PHE A 419 -2.66 5.99 -5.23
N GLU A 420 -2.60 6.65 -6.36
CA GLU A 420 -2.90 6.02 -7.64
C GLU A 420 -1.64 6.00 -8.51
N PHE A 421 -1.39 4.85 -9.13
CA PHE A 421 -0.35 4.69 -10.14
C PHE A 421 -1.02 4.40 -11.47
N SER A 422 -0.66 5.14 -12.50
CA SER A 422 -1.19 4.94 -13.85
C SER A 422 -0.15 5.33 -14.90
N PHE A 423 -0.16 4.69 -16.06
CA PHE A 423 0.64 5.17 -17.18
C PHE A 423 -0.07 6.33 -17.88
N LYS A 424 0.71 7.33 -18.33
CA LYS A 424 0.20 8.49 -19.08
C LYS A 424 -0.63 8.02 -20.28
N GLY A 425 -1.88 8.47 -20.35
CA GLY A 425 -2.83 8.05 -21.39
C GLY A 425 -3.49 6.67 -21.18
N MET A 426 -3.31 6.04 -20.01
CA MET A 426 -3.81 4.70 -19.68
C MET A 426 -4.60 4.62 -18.36
N LYS A 427 -5.22 5.73 -17.90
CA LYS A 427 -5.95 5.75 -16.61
C LYS A 427 -7.13 4.76 -16.55
N ALA A 428 -7.80 4.51 -17.67
CA ALA A 428 -8.93 3.60 -17.75
C ALA A 428 -8.69 2.53 -18.82
N ILE A 429 -9.02 1.28 -18.49
CA ILE A 429 -8.95 0.15 -19.42
C ILE A 429 -10.20 0.19 -20.33
N PRO A 430 -10.06 0.43 -21.65
CA PRO A 430 -11.18 0.44 -22.61
C PRO A 430 -11.95 -0.88 -22.68
N LYS A 431 -13.17 -0.90 -23.25
CA LYS A 431 -13.89 -2.16 -23.48
C LYS A 431 -13.12 -3.03 -24.48
N VAL A 432 -13.33 -4.34 -24.41
CA VAL A 432 -12.60 -5.29 -25.27
C VAL A 432 -13.01 -5.10 -26.73
N GLU A 433 -14.27 -4.80 -26.97
CA GLU A 433 -14.82 -4.48 -28.28
C GLU A 433 -14.09 -3.28 -28.89
N ASP A 434 -13.92 -2.19 -28.13
CA ASP A 434 -13.22 -0.98 -28.58
C ASP A 434 -11.75 -1.23 -28.97
N ALA A 435 -11.11 -2.22 -28.33
CA ALA A 435 -9.74 -2.62 -28.65
C ALA A 435 -9.65 -3.48 -29.93
N ILE A 436 -10.64 -4.35 -30.15
CA ILE A 436 -10.70 -5.25 -31.32
C ILE A 436 -11.19 -4.50 -32.58
N THR A 437 -12.15 -3.59 -32.45
CA THR A 437 -12.68 -2.81 -33.58
C THR A 437 -12.02 -1.44 -33.65
N ILE A 438 -10.81 -1.37 -34.23
CA ILE A 438 -10.17 -0.09 -34.54
C ILE A 438 -10.78 0.45 -35.85
N PRO A 439 -11.40 1.65 -35.86
CA PRO A 439 -11.95 2.24 -37.08
C PRO A 439 -10.88 2.45 -38.15
N ALA A 440 -11.22 2.15 -39.41
CA ALA A 440 -10.32 2.36 -40.54
C ALA A 440 -9.76 3.80 -40.56
N GLY A 441 -8.43 3.92 -40.60
CA GLY A 441 -7.73 5.21 -40.61
C GLY A 441 -7.38 5.81 -39.24
N LYS A 442 -7.80 5.21 -38.11
CA LYS A 442 -7.36 5.64 -36.76
C LYS A 442 -6.18 4.81 -36.26
N LYS A 443 -5.15 5.48 -35.73
CA LYS A 443 -4.05 4.81 -35.02
C LYS A 443 -4.55 4.35 -33.64
N PRO A 444 -4.20 3.12 -33.19
CA PRO A 444 -4.51 2.69 -31.84
C PRO A 444 -3.84 3.62 -30.82
N THR A 445 -4.55 3.92 -29.74
CA THR A 445 -3.95 4.59 -28.58
C THR A 445 -2.94 3.64 -27.92
N PRO A 446 -1.97 4.15 -27.14
CA PRO A 446 -1.01 3.29 -26.44
C PRO A 446 -1.65 2.21 -25.58
N VAL A 447 -2.79 2.51 -24.93
CA VAL A 447 -3.56 1.54 -24.14
C VAL A 447 -4.14 0.42 -25.01
N ILE A 448 -4.69 0.76 -26.19
CA ILE A 448 -5.24 -0.23 -27.14
C ILE A 448 -4.12 -1.09 -27.73
N GLN A 449 -2.96 -0.50 -28.03
CA GLN A 449 -1.82 -1.24 -28.54
C GLN A 449 -1.37 -2.32 -27.54
N MET A 450 -1.18 -1.96 -26.26
CA MET A 450 -0.80 -2.92 -25.22
C MET A 450 -1.88 -3.98 -24.96
N MET A 451 -3.16 -3.60 -25.05
CA MET A 451 -4.26 -4.56 -24.98
C MET A 451 -4.20 -5.57 -26.11
N ASN A 452 -3.96 -5.13 -27.35
CA ASN A 452 -3.86 -6.00 -28.51
C ASN A 452 -2.62 -6.92 -28.45
N GLU A 453 -1.46 -6.43 -28.02
CA GLU A 453 -0.28 -7.26 -27.78
C GLU A 453 -0.56 -8.36 -26.72
N THR A 454 -1.28 -8.00 -25.65
CA THR A 454 -1.73 -8.96 -24.62
C THR A 454 -2.71 -9.98 -25.18
N HIS A 455 -3.62 -9.53 -26.05
CA HIS A 455 -4.60 -10.39 -26.71
C HIS A 455 -3.95 -11.39 -27.66
N GLU A 456 -3.06 -10.93 -28.52
CA GLU A 456 -2.31 -11.78 -29.45
C GLU A 456 -1.52 -12.86 -28.72
N SER A 457 -0.83 -12.48 -27.64
CA SER A 457 -0.11 -13.43 -26.77
C SER A 457 -1.06 -14.47 -26.16
N PHE A 458 -2.23 -14.03 -25.67
CA PHE A 458 -3.22 -14.92 -25.08
C PHE A 458 -3.87 -15.88 -26.10
N VAL A 459 -4.21 -15.38 -27.30
CA VAL A 459 -4.76 -16.19 -28.40
C VAL A 459 -3.73 -17.20 -28.88
N LYS A 460 -2.46 -16.79 -29.01
CA LYS A 460 -1.36 -17.69 -29.35
C LYS A 460 -1.22 -18.81 -28.31
N GLN A 461 -1.25 -18.47 -27.02
CA GLN A 461 -1.23 -19.47 -25.95
C GLN A 461 -2.39 -20.47 -26.08
N ALA A 462 -3.62 -19.99 -26.30
CA ALA A 462 -4.77 -20.86 -26.48
C ALA A 462 -4.58 -21.80 -27.68
N LYS A 463 -4.08 -21.28 -28.80
CA LYS A 463 -3.81 -22.06 -30.02
C LYS A 463 -2.73 -23.12 -29.80
N ASP A 464 -1.64 -22.78 -29.11
CA ASP A 464 -0.54 -23.70 -28.79
C ASP A 464 -1.02 -24.85 -27.87
N GLU A 465 -2.03 -24.59 -27.02
CA GLU A 465 -2.72 -25.59 -26.19
C GLU A 465 -3.87 -26.31 -26.93
N GLY A 466 -4.08 -26.05 -28.23
CA GLY A 466 -5.13 -26.68 -29.04
C GLY A 466 -6.55 -26.19 -28.74
N ILE A 467 -6.69 -25.02 -28.11
CA ILE A 467 -7.97 -24.44 -27.68
C ILE A 467 -8.49 -23.43 -28.70
N ASP A 468 -9.72 -23.66 -29.16
CA ASP A 468 -10.47 -22.71 -30.01
C ASP A 468 -11.36 -21.83 -29.12
N LEU A 469 -10.94 -20.57 -28.92
CA LEU A 469 -11.66 -19.59 -28.09
C LEU A 469 -13.04 -19.21 -28.66
N GLY A 470 -13.32 -19.49 -29.94
CA GLY A 470 -14.62 -19.27 -30.57
C GLY A 470 -15.63 -20.39 -30.30
N LYS A 471 -15.18 -21.55 -29.79
CA LYS A 471 -16.05 -22.72 -29.55
C LYS A 471 -16.44 -22.84 -28.08
N ALA A 472 -17.74 -22.96 -27.84
CA ALA A 472 -18.29 -23.23 -26.52
C ALA A 472 -18.20 -24.73 -26.15
N VAL A 473 -16.98 -25.23 -25.93
CA VAL A 473 -16.71 -26.61 -25.48
C VAL A 473 -16.10 -26.65 -24.07
N VAL A 474 -16.22 -27.80 -23.40
CA VAL A 474 -15.71 -28.00 -22.02
C VAL A 474 -14.22 -27.66 -21.91
N ALA A 475 -13.40 -28.05 -22.89
CA ALA A 475 -11.98 -27.72 -22.93
C ALA A 475 -11.73 -26.20 -22.91
N THR A 476 -12.49 -25.42 -23.69
CA THR A 476 -12.40 -23.96 -23.72
C THR A 476 -12.77 -23.35 -22.37
N ARG A 477 -13.86 -23.82 -21.75
CA ARG A 477 -14.29 -23.38 -20.40
C ARG A 477 -13.21 -23.64 -19.36
N ASP A 478 -12.63 -24.84 -19.36
CA ASP A 478 -11.68 -25.27 -18.36
C ASP A 478 -10.34 -24.53 -18.52
N PHE A 479 -9.90 -24.31 -19.76
CA PHE A 479 -8.77 -23.44 -20.09
C PHE A 479 -9.00 -22.01 -19.57
N LEU A 480 -10.13 -21.37 -19.92
CA LEU A 480 -10.43 -20.01 -19.49
C LEU A 480 -10.46 -19.86 -17.96
N ASN A 481 -11.08 -20.82 -17.26
CA ASN A 481 -11.12 -20.83 -15.80
C ASN A 481 -9.74 -21.05 -15.17
N ALA A 482 -8.90 -21.93 -15.74
CA ALA A 482 -7.54 -22.14 -15.29
C ALA A 482 -6.69 -20.88 -15.46
N GLN A 483 -6.78 -20.23 -16.62
CA GLN A 483 -6.11 -18.96 -16.89
C GLN A 483 -6.59 -17.84 -15.95
N LEU A 484 -7.90 -17.75 -15.70
CA LEU A 484 -8.46 -16.77 -14.76
C LEU A 484 -7.93 -16.98 -13.33
N ARG A 485 -7.80 -18.24 -12.87
CA ARG A 485 -7.20 -18.55 -11.57
C ARG A 485 -5.74 -18.09 -11.50
N ASN A 486 -4.96 -18.40 -12.52
CA ASN A 486 -3.54 -18.01 -12.58
C ASN A 486 -3.37 -16.49 -12.59
N VAL A 487 -4.15 -15.79 -13.42
CA VAL A 487 -4.14 -14.31 -13.48
C VAL A 487 -4.52 -13.70 -12.12
N LYS A 488 -5.57 -14.21 -11.47
CA LYS A 488 -5.97 -13.74 -10.13
C LYS A 488 -4.88 -13.97 -9.08
N ALA A 489 -4.20 -15.12 -9.11
CA ALA A 489 -3.11 -15.42 -8.19
C ALA A 489 -1.90 -14.50 -8.40
N THR A 490 -1.55 -14.19 -9.66
CA THR A 490 -0.46 -13.24 -9.96
C THR A 490 -0.82 -11.81 -9.58
N LEU A 491 -2.03 -11.35 -9.94
CA LEU A 491 -2.51 -10.02 -9.53
C LEU A 491 -2.54 -9.86 -8.02
N PHE A 492 -2.90 -10.92 -7.28
CA PHE A 492 -2.86 -10.90 -5.83
C PHE A 492 -1.44 -10.63 -5.28
N LYS A 493 -0.42 -11.32 -5.81
CA LYS A 493 0.99 -11.10 -5.42
C LYS A 493 1.45 -9.68 -5.76
N LEU A 494 1.20 -9.22 -6.98
CA LEU A 494 1.62 -7.90 -7.45
C LEU A 494 0.95 -6.78 -6.64
N ARG A 495 -0.37 -6.89 -6.38
CA ARG A 495 -1.10 -5.94 -5.53
C ARG A 495 -0.59 -5.94 -4.09
N GLY A 496 -0.20 -7.10 -3.56
CA GLY A 496 0.44 -7.19 -2.25
C GLY A 496 1.77 -6.44 -2.19
N ALA A 497 2.64 -6.64 -3.18
CA ALA A 497 3.91 -5.93 -3.28
C ALA A 497 3.71 -4.41 -3.43
N LEU A 498 2.80 -3.97 -4.31
CA LEU A 498 2.50 -2.56 -4.49
C LEU A 498 1.90 -1.93 -3.22
N CYS A 499 1.01 -2.64 -2.51
CA CYS A 499 0.43 -2.18 -1.26
C CYS A 499 1.49 -2.02 -0.16
N ALA A 500 2.42 -2.97 -0.04
CA ALA A 500 3.56 -2.87 0.87
C ALA A 500 4.46 -1.68 0.54
N ALA A 501 4.74 -1.44 -0.76
CA ALA A 501 5.51 -0.29 -1.21
C ALA A 501 4.83 1.05 -0.87
N LYS A 502 3.50 1.14 -1.10
CA LYS A 502 2.70 2.29 -0.69
C LYS A 502 2.77 2.52 0.82
N MET A 503 2.53 1.48 1.63
CA MET A 503 2.61 1.57 3.09
C MET A 503 3.98 2.06 3.55
N ALA A 504 5.06 1.54 2.95
CA ALA A 504 6.41 1.91 3.32
C ALA A 504 6.63 3.41 3.14
N LYS A 505 6.30 3.94 1.97
CA LYS A 505 6.47 5.37 1.65
C LYS A 505 5.56 6.26 2.52
N ILE A 506 4.30 5.88 2.71
CA ILE A 506 3.33 6.63 3.53
C ILE A 506 3.77 6.76 4.99
N ILE A 507 4.19 5.65 5.57
CA ILE A 507 4.34 5.53 7.03
C ILE A 507 5.75 5.97 7.45
N THR A 508 6.75 5.79 6.59
CA THR A 508 8.13 6.18 6.90
C THR A 508 8.44 7.65 6.58
N GLY A 509 7.51 8.36 5.92
CA GLY A 509 7.65 9.79 5.60
C GLY A 509 8.62 10.08 4.45
N ASP A 510 8.99 9.06 3.68
CA ASP A 510 9.95 9.20 2.58
C ASP A 510 9.29 9.59 1.25
N SER A 511 10.07 10.17 0.34
CA SER A 511 9.66 10.46 -1.04
C SER A 511 10.02 9.35 -2.01
N PHE A 512 9.43 9.40 -3.20
CA PHE A 512 9.77 8.49 -4.29
C PHE A 512 10.95 9.07 -5.08
N GLU A 513 12.17 8.74 -4.65
CA GLU A 513 13.38 9.07 -5.39
C GLU A 513 13.28 8.60 -6.85
N GLY A 514 13.73 9.44 -7.78
CA GLY A 514 13.62 9.21 -9.23
C GLY A 514 12.38 9.81 -9.88
N PHE A 515 11.32 10.12 -9.13
CA PHE A 515 10.17 10.83 -9.70
C PHE A 515 10.42 12.35 -9.78
N LYS A 516 9.96 12.95 -10.88
CA LYS A 516 9.94 14.40 -11.09
C LYS A 516 8.55 14.95 -10.77
N VAL A 517 8.49 16.15 -10.21
CA VAL A 517 7.21 16.85 -9.99
C VAL A 517 6.73 17.44 -11.31
N ASP A 518 5.50 17.12 -11.71
CA ASP A 518 4.81 17.69 -12.88
C ASP A 518 3.41 18.17 -12.45
N GLY A 519 3.31 19.48 -12.15
CA GLY A 519 2.08 20.06 -11.60
C GLY A 519 1.76 19.52 -10.20
N THR A 520 0.65 18.77 -10.10
CA THR A 520 0.20 18.12 -8.84
C THR A 520 0.57 16.63 -8.77
N ASP A 521 1.14 16.10 -9.86
CA ASP A 521 1.50 14.69 -9.98
C ASP A 521 3.02 14.49 -9.92
N PHE A 522 3.43 13.26 -9.63
CA PHE A 522 4.80 12.81 -9.73
C PHE A 522 4.95 11.92 -10.97
N THR A 523 5.99 12.14 -11.77
CA THR A 523 6.21 11.42 -13.03
C THR A 523 7.56 10.72 -13.05
N TYR A 524 7.59 9.54 -13.65
CA TYR A 524 8.81 8.78 -13.89
C TYR A 524 8.77 8.22 -15.31
N GLU A 525 9.79 8.50 -16.11
CA GLU A 525 9.85 8.08 -17.51
C GLU A 525 10.93 7.02 -17.71
N ARG A 526 10.55 5.93 -18.38
CA ARG A 526 11.46 4.85 -18.78
C ARG A 526 10.93 4.18 -20.04
N ASP A 527 11.82 3.84 -20.97
CA ASP A 527 11.48 3.13 -22.21
C ASP A 527 10.36 3.82 -23.03
N GLY A 528 10.32 5.15 -23.01
CA GLY A 528 9.28 5.97 -23.67
C GLY A 528 7.90 5.90 -23.02
N LYS A 529 7.76 5.28 -21.84
CA LYS A 529 6.54 5.24 -21.05
C LYS A 529 6.68 6.12 -19.82
N VAL A 530 5.64 6.88 -19.53
CA VAL A 530 5.58 7.77 -18.35
C VAL A 530 4.64 7.17 -17.31
N LEU A 531 5.19 6.74 -16.19
CA LEU A 531 4.44 6.38 -14.99
C LEU A 531 4.06 7.67 -14.25
N ILE A 532 2.78 7.82 -13.95
CA ILE A 532 2.20 8.90 -13.16
C ILE A 532 1.82 8.33 -11.80
N MET A 533 2.23 9.01 -10.76
CA MET A 533 1.83 8.78 -9.38
C MET A 533 1.07 10.01 -8.88
N SER A 534 -0.21 9.82 -8.59
CA SER A 534 -1.08 10.84 -8.01
C SER A 534 -1.22 10.59 -6.51
N MET A 535 -1.00 11.63 -5.71
CA MET A 535 -1.12 11.61 -4.25
C MET A 535 -2.22 12.58 -3.81
N ASP A 536 -3.26 12.08 -3.15
CA ASP A 536 -4.39 12.91 -2.74
C ASP A 536 -4.92 12.53 -1.36
N ARG A 537 -5.78 13.37 -0.80
CA ARG A 537 -6.61 13.05 0.35
C ARG A 537 -8.05 12.84 -0.11
N GLU A 538 -8.56 11.63 0.02
CA GLU A 538 -9.94 11.31 -0.34
C GLU A 538 -10.86 11.26 0.90
N LYS A 539 -12.13 11.68 0.71
CA LYS A 539 -13.15 11.53 1.74
C LYS A 539 -13.57 10.08 1.87
N VAL A 540 -13.40 9.52 3.08
CA VAL A 540 -13.87 8.19 3.42
C VAL A 540 -15.06 8.31 4.34
N TYR A 541 -16.22 7.98 3.79
CA TYR A 541 -17.49 7.95 4.52
C TYR A 541 -17.61 6.64 5.29
N PHE A 542 -18.07 6.69 6.55
CA PHE A 542 -18.24 5.52 7.40
C PHE A 542 -19.61 5.49 8.05
#